data_AF-A0A527A1N8-F1
#
_entry.id   AF-A0A527A1N8-F1
#
_cell.length_a   1.000
_cell.length_b   1.000
_cell.length_c   1.000
_cell.angle_alpha   90.00
_cell.angle_beta   90.00
_cell.angle_gamma   90.00
#
_symmetry.space_group_name_H-M   'P 1'
#
loop_
_entity.id
_entity.type
_entity.pdbx_description
1 polymer ?
#
loop_
_entity_poly.entity_id
_entity_poly.type
_entity_poly.pdbx_seq_one_letter_code
_entity_poly.pdbx_strand_id
1 'polypeptide(L)' 'PINFTVAKLVKFDKQPVSFTAGVRYWAESPDSGPEGVGFRGVVTFLFPK' A
#
# COMPACT_ATOMS: atom_id res chain seq x y z
N PRO A 1 0.73 8.31 13.30
CA PRO A 1 1.48 8.11 12.03
C PRO A 1 0.82 8.84 10.86
N ILE A 2 1.63 9.30 9.89
CA ILE A 2 1.23 9.88 8.61
C ILE A 2 1.33 8.80 7.55
N ASN A 3 0.30 8.59 6.73
CA ASN A 3 0.28 7.55 5.70
C ASN A 3 0.19 8.18 4.31
N PHE A 4 1.05 7.75 3.40
CA PHE A 4 1.00 8.09 1.99
C PHE A 4 0.88 6.81 1.17
N THR A 5 -0.10 6.73 0.29
CA THR A 5 -0.36 5.53 -0.52
C THR A 5 -0.76 5.93 -1.93
N VAL A 6 -0.22 5.21 -2.91
CA VAL A 6 -0.59 5.31 -4.33
C VAL A 6 -1.08 3.95 -4.81
N ALA A 7 -2.12 3.97 -5.63
CA ALA A 7 -2.63 2.78 -6.29
C ALA A 7 -2.65 3.01 -7.80
N LYS A 8 -2.32 1.97 -8.57
CA LYS A 8 -2.36 1.97 -10.03
C LYS A 8 -2.95 0.67 -10.54
N LEU A 9 -4.02 0.79 -11.32
CA LEU A 9 -4.55 -0.31 -12.10
C LEU A 9 -3.72 -0.47 -13.37
N VAL A 10 -3.20 -1.66 -13.60
CA VAL A 10 -2.48 -2.06 -14.81
C VAL A 10 -3.21 -3.25 -15.42
N LYS A 11 -3.29 -3.30 -16.75
CA LYS A 11 -3.89 -4.43 -17.46
C LYS A 11 -2.80 -5.23 -18.15
N PHE A 12 -2.67 -6.50 -17.80
CA PHE A 12 -1.81 -7.45 -18.50
C PHE A 12 -2.69 -8.30 -19.41
N ASP A 13 -2.58 -8.13 -20.73
CA ASP A 13 -3.51 -8.71 -21.70
C ASP A 13 -4.98 -8.45 -21.32
N LYS A 14 -5.70 -9.48 -20.86
CA LYS A 14 -7.09 -9.40 -20.42
C LYS A 14 -7.27 -9.29 -18.92
N GLN A 15 -6.22 -9.49 -18.12
CA GLN A 15 -6.26 -9.52 -16.66
C GLN A 15 -5.96 -8.13 -16.07
N PRO A 16 -6.94 -7.45 -15.44
CA PRO A 16 -6.68 -6.27 -14.64
C PRO A 16 -6.02 -6.63 -13.29
N VAL A 17 -4.97 -5.91 -12.93
CA VAL A 17 -4.22 -6.05 -11.68
C VAL A 17 -3.99 -4.68 -11.07
N SER A 18 -4.41 -4.47 -9.82
CA SER A 18 -4.14 -3.25 -9.08
C SER A 18 -2.90 -3.42 -8.22
N PHE A 19 -1.94 -2.52 -8.38
CA PHE A 19 -0.76 -2.42 -7.52
C PHE A 19 -0.92 -1.23 -6.61
N THR A 20 -0.78 -1.46 -5.31
CA THR A 20 -0.79 -0.40 -4.30
C THR A 20 0.54 -0.42 -3.56
N ALA A 21 1.16 0.74 -3.46
CA ALA A 21 2.36 0.96 -2.67
C ALA A 21 2.10 2.10 -1.69
N GLY A 22 2.60 1.95 -0.47
CA GLY A 22 2.46 2.98 0.56
C GLY A 22 3.65 3.04 1.48
N VAL A 23 3.89 4.24 1.98
CA VAL A 23 4.82 4.51 3.07
C VAL A 23 4.03 5.10 4.23
N ARG A 24 4.50 4.84 5.44
CA ARG A 24 3.96 5.45 6.65
C ARG A 24 5.10 5.93 7.51
N TYR A 25 4.91 7.09 8.13
CA TYR A 25 5.88 7.67 9.06
C TYR A 25 5.22 7.84 10.43
N TRP A 26 5.84 7.29 11.47
CA TRP A 26 5.42 7.50 12.85
C TRP A 26 6.12 8.75 13.41
N ALA A 27 5.50 9.91 13.18
CA ALA A 27 5.99 11.18 13.69
C ALA A 27 5.94 11.27 15.23
N GLU A 28 4.96 10.59 15.82
CA GLU A 28 4.80 10.42 17.27
C GLU A 28 4.18 9.05 17.52
N SER A 29 4.65 8.39 18.57
CA SER A 29 4.29 7.02 18.96
C SER A 29 4.32 6.86 20.49
N PRO A 30 3.46 6.02 21.08
CA PRO A 30 3.60 5.59 22.48
C PRO A 30 4.91 4.82 22.70
N ASP A 31 5.38 4.72 23.95
CA ASP A 31 6.64 4.05 24.32
C ASP A 31 6.79 2.59 23.83
N SER A 32 5.67 1.89 23.64
CA SER A 32 5.62 0.52 23.12
C SER A 32 5.18 0.43 21.65
N GLY A 33 5.10 1.56 20.96
CA GLY A 33 4.63 1.70 19.59
C GLY A 33 5.74 1.60 18.55
N PRO A 34 5.40 1.41 17.26
CA PRO A 34 6.37 1.44 16.17
C PRO A 34 6.86 2.87 15.92
N GLU A 35 8.14 3.03 15.58
CA GLU A 35 8.76 4.32 15.26
C GLU A 35 9.29 4.36 13.81
N GLY A 36 9.66 5.56 13.34
CA GLY A 36 10.34 5.73 12.05
C GLY A 36 9.44 5.55 10.84
N VAL A 37 9.89 4.79 9.83
CA VAL A 37 9.21 4.61 8.53
C VAL A 37 8.80 3.15 8.34
N GLY A 38 7.58 2.92 7.84
CA GLY A 38 7.07 1.62 7.42
C GLY A 38 6.69 1.62 5.95
N PHE A 39 6.85 0.47 5.29
CA PHE A 39 6.48 0.27 3.89
C PHE A 39 5.33 -0.74 3.78
N ARG A 40 4.49 -0.60 2.75
CA ARG A 40 3.42 -1.54 2.41
C ARG A 40 3.31 -1.71 0.91
N GLY A 41 3.27 -2.96 0.45
CA GLY A 41 2.88 -3.34 -0.90
C GLY A 41 1.62 -4.20 -0.89
N VAL A 42 0.75 -4.02 -1.89
CA VAL A 42 -0.43 -4.86 -2.13
C VAL A 42 -0.57 -5.13 -3.63
N VAL A 43 -0.90 -6.37 -3.97
CA VAL A 43 -1.26 -6.80 -5.33
C VAL A 43 -2.67 -7.37 -5.29
N THR A 44 -3.56 -6.82 -6.11
CA THR A 44 -4.96 -7.28 -6.21
C THR A 44 -5.26 -7.74 -7.62
N PHE A 45 -5.66 -9.00 -7.76
CA PHE A 45 -6.15 -9.57 -9.02
C PHE A 45 -7.67 -9.35 -9.13
N LEU A 46 -8.13 -8.85 -10.27
CA LEU A 46 -9.55 -8.57 -10.51
C LEU A 46 -10.09 -9.58 -11.53
N PHE A 47 -11.00 -10.46 -11.11
CA PHE A 47 -11.61 -11.45 -11.99
C PHE A 47 -12.98 -10.98 -12.49
N PRO A 48 -13.38 -11.36 -13.72
CA PRO A 48 -14.73 -11.15 -14.20
C PRO A 48 -15.77 -11.79 -13.28
N LYS A 49 -17.01 -11.27 -13.33
CA LYS A 49 -18.16 -11.95 -12.73
C LYS A 49 -18.52 -13.21 -13.49
#